data_AF-A0A7J5ZHG8-F1
#
_entry.id   AF-A0A7J5ZHG8-F1
#
_cell.length_a   1.000
_cell.length_b   1.000
_cell.length_c   1.000
_cell.angle_alpha   90.00
_cell.angle_beta   90.00
_cell.angle_gamma   90.00
#
_symmetry.space_group_name_H-M   'P 1'
#
loop_
_entity.id
_entity.type
_entity.pdbx_description
1 polymer ?
#
loop_
_entity_poly.entity_id
_entity_poly.type
_entity_poly.pdbx_seq_one_letter_code
_entity_poly.pdbx_strand_id
1 'polypeptide(L)'
;MASNGSNTGVRANGLRERFEKGKTVLGLLLVLEVIEELECLNKSLQRRTETIAGIRGAIECVRSTLQGKRNEESFQEVFDKAVAMPPKQYTGGGSQHTPKTPVEHYRTEFYKMLDSVDVQFKERFNQPDLEDLQKLEETLLTGEVNDLVDQYPELNRDHLKVQLAMFGPKTLSNLVLKWLIS
;
A
#
# COMPACT_ATOMS: atom_id res chain seq x y z
N MET A 1 46.86 -4.83 22.96
CA MET A 1 45.52 -5.34 23.34
C MET A 1 44.49 -4.28 22.95
N ALA A 2 43.78 -4.48 21.84
CA ALA A 2 42.75 -3.54 21.38
C ALA A 2 41.44 -3.84 22.12
N SER A 3 40.93 -2.86 22.87
CA SER A 3 39.63 -2.97 23.54
C SER A 3 38.52 -2.96 22.48
N ASN A 4 38.01 -4.14 22.12
CA ASN A 4 36.76 -4.31 21.37
C ASN A 4 35.54 -3.96 22.25
N GLY A 5 35.51 -2.73 22.77
CA GLY A 5 34.33 -2.14 23.40
C GLY A 5 33.27 -1.85 22.33
N SER A 6 32.53 -2.90 21.97
CA SER A 6 31.26 -2.95 21.25
C SER A 6 30.73 -1.62 20.65
N ASN A 7 31.16 -1.32 19.41
CA ASN A 7 30.55 -0.31 18.54
C ASN A 7 29.02 -0.51 18.39
N THR A 8 28.58 -1.76 18.55
CA THR A 8 27.17 -2.19 18.56
C THR A 8 26.41 -1.67 19.78
N GLY A 9 27.02 -1.64 20.96
CA GLY A 9 26.39 -1.10 22.18
C GLY A 9 26.14 0.41 22.10
N VAL A 10 27.10 1.17 21.55
CA VAL A 10 26.97 2.62 21.33
C VAL A 10 25.86 2.93 20.32
N ARG A 11 25.77 2.17 19.22
CA ARG A 11 24.70 2.31 18.21
C ARG A 11 23.32 1.95 18.76
N ALA A 12 23.21 0.86 19.52
CA ALA A 12 21.95 0.43 20.13
C ALA A 12 21.43 1.46 21.15
N ASN A 13 22.33 2.04 21.96
CA ASN A 13 21.97 3.10 22.90
C ASN A 13 21.54 4.39 22.18
N GLY A 14 22.21 4.77 21.09
CA GLY A 14 21.81 5.93 20.29
C GLY A 14 20.46 5.74 19.58
N LEU A 15 20.14 4.52 19.14
CA LEU A 15 18.82 4.19 18.55
C LEU A 15 17.73 4.27 19.62
N ARG A 16 18.00 3.72 20.80
CA ARG A 16 17.11 3.77 21.96
C ARG A 16 16.83 5.20 22.41
N GLU A 17 17.84 6.04 22.52
CA GLU A 17 17.68 7.46 22.87
C GLU A 17 16.80 8.22 21.85
N ARG A 18 16.87 7.84 20.55
CA ARG A 18 16.01 8.40 19.50
C ARG A 18 14.57 7.91 19.60
N PHE A 19 14.34 6.64 19.93
CA PHE A 19 13.01 6.10 20.17
C PHE A 19 12.39 6.61 21.49
N GLU A 20 13.20 7.03 22.46
CA GLU A 20 12.71 7.67 23.69
C GLU A 20 12.25 9.12 23.48
N LYS A 21 12.53 9.73 22.30
CA LYS A 21 11.95 11.02 21.91
C LYS A 21 10.51 10.79 21.42
N GLY A 22 9.52 11.33 22.13
CA GLY A 22 8.09 11.19 21.78
C GLY A 22 7.74 11.65 20.35
N LYS A 23 8.51 12.59 19.79
CA LYS A 23 8.42 13.01 18.37
C LYS A 23 8.69 11.89 17.38
N THR A 24 9.61 10.98 17.70
CA THR A 24 9.96 9.82 16.86
C THR A 24 8.87 8.75 16.97
N VAL A 25 8.40 8.47 18.18
CA VAL A 25 7.33 7.48 18.43
C VAL A 25 6.05 7.87 17.71
N LEU A 26 5.62 9.13 17.83
CA LEU A 26 4.47 9.66 17.12
C LEU A 26 4.62 9.51 15.60
N GLY A 27 5.79 9.88 15.05
CA GLY A 27 6.05 9.72 13.63
C GLY A 27 5.95 8.27 13.17
N LEU A 28 6.48 7.33 13.95
CA LEU A 28 6.40 5.89 13.65
C LEU A 28 4.97 5.36 13.71
N LEU A 29 4.18 5.78 14.71
CA LEU A 29 2.79 5.38 14.84
C LEU A 29 1.94 5.89 13.68
N LEU A 30 2.13 7.15 13.26
CA LEU A 30 1.44 7.72 12.10
C LEU A 30 1.80 6.99 10.79
N VAL A 31 3.07 6.63 10.62
CA VAL A 31 3.53 5.87 9.44
C VAL A 31 2.96 4.45 9.45
N LEU A 32 2.87 3.82 10.62
CA LEU A 32 2.39 2.45 10.77
C LEU A 32 0.95 2.31 10.25
N GLU A 33 0.09 3.27 10.55
CA GLU A 33 -1.31 3.32 10.08
C GLU A 33 -1.44 3.29 8.55
N VAL A 34 -0.42 3.74 7.82
CA VAL A 34 -0.38 3.74 6.36
C VAL A 34 0.31 2.48 5.84
N ILE A 35 1.45 2.09 6.44
CA ILE A 35 2.24 0.93 6.00
C ILE A 35 1.49 -0.37 6.17
N GLU A 36 0.71 -0.54 7.25
CA GLU A 36 -0.05 -1.77 7.48
C GLU A 36 -1.06 -2.04 6.35
N GLU A 37 -1.77 -1.00 5.91
CA GLU A 37 -2.71 -1.07 4.78
C GLU A 37 -1.98 -1.37 3.46
N LEU A 38 -0.83 -0.75 3.24
CA LEU A 38 0.01 -1.01 2.06
C LEU A 38 0.61 -2.42 2.05
N GLU A 39 0.96 -2.97 3.21
CA GLU A 39 1.45 -4.34 3.32
C GLU A 39 0.33 -5.33 3.01
N CYS A 40 -0.88 -5.06 3.51
CA CYS A 40 -2.07 -5.86 3.18
C CYS A 40 -2.35 -5.85 1.67
N LEU A 41 -2.30 -4.67 1.05
CA LEU A 41 -2.42 -4.53 -0.40
C LEU A 41 -1.35 -5.35 -1.12
N ASN A 42 -0.08 -5.20 -0.74
CA ASN A 42 1.02 -5.90 -1.39
C ASN A 42 0.87 -7.42 -1.29
N LYS A 43 0.39 -7.94 -0.16
CA LYS A 43 0.05 -9.36 0.00
C LYS A 43 -1.09 -9.79 -0.91
N SER A 44 -2.09 -8.94 -1.18
CA SER A 44 -3.17 -9.25 -2.13
C SER A 44 -2.64 -9.30 -3.56
N LEU A 45 -1.89 -8.27 -3.97
CA LEU A 45 -1.33 -8.17 -5.33
C LEU A 45 -0.36 -9.31 -5.69
N GLN A 46 0.31 -9.89 -4.70
CA GLN A 46 1.26 -11.00 -4.91
C GLN A 46 0.58 -12.38 -4.95
N ARG A 47 -0.75 -12.47 -4.81
CA ARG A 47 -1.45 -13.75 -4.88
C ARG A 47 -1.45 -14.27 -6.32
N ARG A 48 -1.12 -15.56 -6.48
CA ARG A 48 -1.11 -16.25 -7.78
C ARG A 48 -2.50 -16.45 -8.41
N THR A 49 -3.55 -16.04 -7.71
CA THR A 49 -4.94 -16.18 -8.16
C THR A 49 -5.61 -14.82 -8.28
N GLU A 50 -4.85 -13.73 -8.18
CA GLU A 50 -5.41 -12.39 -8.28
C GLU A 50 -5.65 -12.04 -9.75
N THR A 51 -6.89 -11.65 -10.04
CA THR A 51 -7.33 -11.13 -11.33
C THR A 51 -7.06 -9.63 -11.42
N ILE A 52 -7.04 -9.05 -12.62
CA ILE A 52 -6.93 -7.60 -12.80
C ILE A 52 -8.10 -6.89 -12.10
N ALA A 53 -9.32 -7.44 -12.22
CA ALA A 53 -10.48 -6.96 -11.47
C ALA A 53 -10.29 -7.06 -9.94
N GLY A 54 -9.68 -8.15 -9.46
CA GLY A 54 -9.34 -8.34 -8.04
C GLY A 54 -8.33 -7.32 -7.53
N ILE A 55 -7.29 -7.06 -8.32
CA ILE A 55 -6.28 -6.02 -8.07
C ILE A 55 -6.96 -4.65 -7.91
N ARG A 56 -7.81 -4.25 -8.86
CA ARG A 56 -8.54 -2.96 -8.80
C ARG A 56 -9.43 -2.88 -7.55
N GLY A 57 -10.17 -3.95 -7.24
CA GLY A 57 -11.00 -4.01 -6.04
C GLY A 57 -10.20 -3.91 -4.73
N ALA A 58 -9.04 -4.56 -4.65
CA ALA A 58 -8.15 -4.48 -3.49
C ALA A 58 -7.60 -3.06 -3.30
N ILE A 59 -7.23 -2.37 -4.38
CA ILE A 59 -6.77 -0.99 -4.34
C ILE A 59 -7.88 -0.05 -3.91
N GLU A 60 -9.10 -0.19 -4.45
CA GLU A 60 -10.25 0.63 -4.06
C GLU A 60 -10.62 0.45 -2.59
N CYS A 61 -10.52 -0.79 -2.08
CA CYS A 61 -10.71 -1.10 -0.67
C CYS A 61 -9.69 -0.34 0.20
N VAL A 62 -8.40 -0.49 -0.10
CA VAL A 62 -7.32 0.16 0.65
C VAL A 62 -7.39 1.68 0.55
N ARG A 63 -7.73 2.22 -0.62
CA ARG A 63 -7.94 3.66 -0.83
C ARG A 63 -9.08 4.17 0.03
N SER A 64 -10.20 3.45 0.09
CA SER A 64 -11.35 3.82 0.91
C SER A 64 -11.00 3.79 2.41
N THR A 65 -10.24 2.79 2.85
CA THR A 65 -9.75 2.70 4.23
C THR A 65 -8.83 3.87 4.59
N LEU A 66 -7.86 4.20 3.74
CA LEU A 66 -6.93 5.32 3.97
C LEU A 66 -7.64 6.68 3.91
N GLN A 67 -8.60 6.87 3.02
CA GLN A 67 -9.45 8.07 2.99
C GLN A 67 -10.32 8.17 4.25
N GLY A 68 -10.80 7.04 4.77
CA GLY A 68 -11.50 6.97 6.05
C GLY A 68 -10.65 7.47 7.22
N LYS A 69 -9.33 7.20 7.22
CA LYS A 69 -8.38 7.70 8.22
C LYS A 69 -8.04 9.20 8.08
N ARG A 70 -8.46 9.87 7.00
CA ARG A 70 -8.23 11.30 6.76
C ARG A 70 -9.25 12.18 7.50
N ASN A 71 -9.31 12.03 8.81
CA ASN A 71 -10.17 12.83 9.67
C ASN A 71 -9.43 13.21 10.97
N GLU A 72 -9.98 14.14 11.75
CA GLU A 72 -9.34 14.63 12.98
C GLU A 72 -9.38 13.60 14.12
N GLU A 73 -10.43 12.79 14.18
CA GLU A 73 -10.64 11.76 15.22
C GLU A 73 -9.57 10.67 15.14
N SER A 74 -9.36 10.08 13.96
CA SER A 74 -8.32 9.08 13.70
C SER A 74 -6.91 9.63 13.95
N PHE A 75 -6.66 10.90 13.62
CA PHE A 75 -5.38 11.53 13.95
C PHE A 75 -5.21 11.69 15.47
N GLN A 76 -6.26 12.14 16.18
CA GLN A 76 -6.23 12.35 17.62
C GLN A 76 -6.06 11.02 18.38
N GLU A 77 -6.69 9.93 17.94
CA GLU A 77 -6.50 8.60 18.52
C GLU A 77 -5.02 8.15 18.48
N VAL A 78 -4.38 8.32 17.32
CA VAL A 78 -2.95 7.97 17.15
C VAL A 78 -2.07 8.91 17.97
N PHE A 79 -2.43 10.19 18.03
CA PHE A 79 -1.73 11.19 18.83
C PHE A 79 -1.81 10.89 20.33
N ASP A 80 -2.99 10.58 20.84
CA ASP A 80 -3.22 10.24 22.25
C ASP A 80 -2.52 8.93 22.61
N LYS A 81 -2.53 7.94 21.72
CA LYS A 81 -1.75 6.70 21.87
C LYS A 81 -0.25 6.99 21.97
N ALA A 82 0.27 7.92 21.18
CA ALA A 82 1.67 8.32 21.23
C ALA A 82 2.02 9.10 22.52
N VAL A 83 1.11 9.95 23.01
CA VAL A 83 1.27 10.70 24.27
C VAL A 83 1.18 9.79 25.48
N ALA A 84 0.31 8.78 25.43
CA ALA A 84 0.13 7.77 26.48
C ALA A 84 1.32 6.80 26.60
N MET A 85 2.22 6.74 25.60
CA MET A 85 3.51 6.05 25.72
C MET A 85 4.48 6.97 26.47
N PRO A 86 4.71 6.78 27.78
CA PRO A 86 5.49 7.72 28.56
C PRO A 86 6.93 7.73 28.03
N PRO A 87 7.49 8.89 27.64
CA PRO A 87 8.93 9.01 27.54
C PRO A 87 9.47 8.86 28.96
N LYS A 88 10.43 7.94 29.20
CA LYS A 88 11.19 7.92 30.45
C LYS A 88 12.02 9.21 30.50
N GLN A 89 11.42 10.30 30.97
CA GLN A 89 12.08 11.59 31.07
C GLN A 89 13.17 11.51 32.15
N TYR A 90 14.43 11.61 31.75
CA TYR A 90 15.43 12.27 32.58
C TYR A 90 15.27 13.78 32.35
N THR A 91 14.95 14.48 33.43
CA THR A 91 14.88 15.94 33.52
C THR A 91 16.22 16.56 33.11
N GLY A 92 16.24 17.29 31.99
CA GLY A 92 17.36 18.11 31.56
C GLY A 92 16.83 19.34 30.84
N GLY A 93 16.90 20.50 31.49
CA GLY A 93 16.36 21.76 30.99
C GLY A 93 17.05 22.20 29.70
N GLY A 94 16.30 22.23 28.61
CA GLY A 94 16.73 22.80 27.34
C GLY A 94 15.52 23.42 26.65
N SER A 95 15.53 24.75 26.52
CA SER A 95 14.46 25.54 25.92
C SER A 95 14.21 25.07 24.48
N GLN A 96 13.09 24.39 24.24
CA GLN A 96 12.71 23.91 22.91
C GLN A 96 12.03 25.02 22.13
N HIS A 97 12.64 25.37 21.00
CA HIS A 97 12.08 26.25 19.98
C HIS A 97 10.68 25.77 19.56
N THR A 98 9.69 26.61 19.77
CA THR A 98 8.26 26.38 19.47
C THR A 98 7.98 26.62 17.98
N PRO A 99 7.42 25.64 17.25
CA PRO A 99 6.46 25.94 16.20
C PRO A 99 5.06 26.14 16.84
N LYS A 100 4.16 26.87 16.18
CA LYS A 100 2.73 26.93 16.55
C LYS A 100 2.21 25.48 16.58
N THR A 101 1.92 25.01 17.80
CA THR A 101 1.42 23.66 18.20
C THR A 101 1.97 22.45 17.41
N PRO A 102 2.86 21.61 18.00
CA PRO A 102 3.39 20.39 17.38
C PRO A 102 2.35 19.46 16.74
N VAL A 103 1.13 19.47 17.29
CA VAL A 103 -0.05 18.77 16.78
C VAL A 103 -0.35 19.12 15.32
N GLU A 104 -0.37 20.42 14.96
CA GLU A 104 -0.71 20.88 13.61
C GLU A 104 0.34 20.45 12.57
N HIS A 105 1.61 20.44 12.97
CA HIS A 105 2.71 19.97 12.14
C HIS A 105 2.53 18.47 11.81
N TYR A 106 2.33 17.63 12.82
CA TYR A 106 2.17 16.18 12.60
C TYR A 106 0.90 15.83 11.84
N ARG A 107 -0.20 16.56 12.06
CA ARG A 107 -1.43 16.40 11.30
C ARG A 107 -1.22 16.69 9.82
N THR A 108 -0.53 17.79 9.52
CA THR A 108 -0.23 18.18 8.14
C THR A 108 0.64 17.14 7.43
N GLU A 109 1.66 16.62 8.11
CA GLU A 109 2.53 15.58 7.54
C GLU A 109 1.80 14.25 7.35
N PHE A 110 0.90 13.87 8.28
CA PHE A 110 0.07 12.68 8.15
C PHE A 110 -0.86 12.77 6.93
N TYR A 111 -1.55 13.90 6.74
CA TYR A 111 -2.42 14.08 5.58
C TYR A 111 -1.64 14.14 4.28
N LYS A 112 -0.47 14.79 4.25
CA LYS A 112 0.41 14.76 3.07
C LYS A 112 0.80 13.32 2.69
N MET A 113 1.07 12.47 3.67
CA MET A 113 1.39 11.06 3.43
C MET A 113 0.20 10.32 2.81
N LEU A 114 -1.01 10.48 3.37
CA LEU A 114 -2.24 9.89 2.82
C LEU A 114 -2.51 10.36 1.38
N ASP A 115 -2.41 11.67 1.14
CA ASP A 115 -2.62 12.27 -0.18
C ASP A 115 -1.57 11.77 -1.17
N SER A 116 -0.32 11.59 -0.74
CA SER A 116 0.76 11.05 -1.59
C SER A 116 0.46 9.60 -2.02
N VAL A 117 -0.06 8.77 -1.11
CA VAL A 117 -0.44 7.39 -1.42
C VAL A 117 -1.62 7.35 -2.40
N ASP A 118 -2.62 8.20 -2.22
CA ASP A 118 -3.78 8.29 -3.12
C ASP A 118 -3.36 8.72 -4.55
N VAL A 119 -2.44 9.69 -4.66
CA VAL A 119 -1.85 10.08 -5.96
C VAL A 119 -1.10 8.92 -6.59
N GLN A 120 -0.26 8.22 -5.83
CA GLN A 120 0.50 7.06 -6.35
C GLN A 120 -0.42 5.92 -6.81
N PHE A 121 -1.53 5.68 -6.12
CA PHE A 121 -2.52 4.70 -6.60
C PHE A 121 -3.16 5.10 -7.92
N LYS A 122 -3.52 6.38 -8.08
CA LYS A 122 -4.09 6.88 -9.34
C LYS A 122 -3.08 6.78 -10.48
N GLU A 123 -1.85 7.22 -10.27
CA GLU A 123 -0.81 7.22 -11.30
C GLU A 123 -0.45 5.81 -11.76
N ARG A 124 -0.42 4.85 -10.84
CA ARG A 124 0.03 3.48 -11.13
C ARG A 124 -1.08 2.56 -11.64
N PHE A 125 -2.32 2.74 -11.19
CA PHE A 125 -3.39 1.77 -11.42
C PHE A 125 -4.59 2.29 -12.21
N ASN A 126 -4.67 3.60 -12.49
CA ASN A 126 -5.63 4.14 -13.48
C ASN A 126 -4.95 4.37 -14.83
N GLN A 127 -4.01 3.50 -15.20
CA GLN A 127 -3.37 3.52 -16.50
C GLN A 127 -4.30 2.85 -17.54
N PRO A 128 -4.39 3.40 -18.77
CA PRO A 128 -5.27 2.85 -19.81
C PRO A 128 -4.93 1.38 -20.13
N ASP A 129 -3.65 1.03 -20.09
CA ASP A 129 -3.18 -0.35 -20.31
C ASP A 129 -3.80 -1.34 -19.33
N LEU A 130 -4.02 -0.93 -18.07
CA LEU A 130 -4.66 -1.78 -17.07
C LEU A 130 -6.14 -1.99 -17.36
N GLU A 131 -6.81 -1.00 -17.96
CA GLU A 131 -8.20 -1.12 -18.40
C GLU A 131 -8.34 -2.05 -19.61
N ASP A 132 -7.39 -2.02 -20.52
CA ASP A 132 -7.37 -2.91 -21.68
C ASP A 132 -7.06 -4.36 -21.25
N LEU A 133 -6.16 -4.54 -20.28
CA LEU A 133 -5.95 -5.84 -19.63
C LEU A 133 -7.20 -6.35 -18.91
N GLN A 134 -7.97 -5.48 -18.25
CA GLN A 134 -9.23 -5.88 -17.63
C GLN A 134 -10.26 -6.34 -18.67
N LYS A 135 -10.42 -5.61 -19.78
CA LYS A 135 -11.34 -6.01 -20.86
C LYS A 135 -10.91 -7.32 -21.51
N LEU A 136 -9.60 -7.57 -21.61
CA LEU A 136 -9.05 -8.84 -22.08
C LEU A 136 -9.34 -9.97 -21.08
N GLU A 137 -9.17 -9.74 -19.78
CA GLU A 137 -9.56 -10.69 -18.73
C GLU A 137 -11.05 -11.02 -18.79
N GLU A 138 -11.92 -10.01 -18.94
CA GLU A 138 -13.37 -10.21 -19.10
C GLU A 138 -13.69 -11.03 -20.35
N THR A 139 -13.03 -10.75 -21.48
CA THR A 139 -13.15 -11.52 -22.72
C THR A 139 -12.81 -13.00 -22.51
N LEU A 140 -11.71 -13.27 -21.79
CA LEU A 140 -11.26 -14.63 -21.53
C LEU A 140 -12.11 -15.38 -20.50
N LEU A 141 -12.71 -14.68 -19.55
CA LEU A 141 -13.59 -15.28 -18.53
C LEU A 141 -15.02 -15.52 -19.03
N THR A 142 -15.55 -14.61 -19.86
CA THR A 142 -16.91 -14.70 -20.41
C THR A 142 -16.98 -15.55 -21.67
N GLY A 143 -15.88 -15.65 -22.42
CA GLY A 143 -15.86 -16.29 -23.73
C GLY A 143 -16.34 -15.38 -24.87
N GLU A 144 -16.71 -14.13 -24.58
CA GLU A 144 -17.19 -13.17 -25.56
C GLU A 144 -16.03 -12.35 -26.12
N VAL A 145 -15.72 -12.56 -27.40
CA VAL A 145 -14.55 -11.98 -28.06
C VAL A 145 -14.77 -10.51 -28.40
N ASN A 146 -14.05 -9.64 -27.69
CA ASN A 146 -14.02 -8.19 -27.92
C ASN A 146 -13.05 -7.79 -29.06
N ASP A 147 -13.26 -6.62 -29.67
CA ASP A 147 -12.44 -6.08 -30.76
C ASP A 147 -11.02 -5.69 -30.31
N LEU A 148 -10.79 -5.60 -28.99
CA LEU A 148 -9.46 -5.45 -28.40
C LEU A 148 -8.51 -6.59 -28.75
N VAL A 149 -9.02 -7.79 -29.04
CA VAL A 149 -8.19 -8.93 -29.42
C VAL A 149 -7.43 -8.67 -30.72
N ASP A 150 -7.99 -7.85 -31.62
CA ASP A 150 -7.37 -7.51 -32.90
C ASP A 150 -6.15 -6.58 -32.75
N GLN A 151 -5.94 -5.99 -31.56
CA GLN A 151 -4.76 -5.19 -31.24
C GLN A 151 -3.54 -6.03 -30.86
N TYR A 152 -3.74 -7.31 -30.53
CA TYR A 152 -2.69 -8.24 -30.12
C TYR A 152 -2.43 -9.25 -31.23
N PRO A 153 -1.41 -9.06 -32.08
CA PRO A 153 -1.15 -9.92 -33.24
C PRO A 153 -0.85 -11.38 -32.86
N GLU A 154 -0.45 -11.64 -31.62
CA GLU A 154 -0.28 -12.97 -31.03
C GLU A 154 -1.60 -13.70 -30.75
N LEU A 155 -2.72 -12.97 -30.66
CA LEU A 155 -4.04 -13.55 -30.40
C LEU A 155 -4.82 -13.68 -31.73
N ASN A 156 -4.99 -14.91 -32.20
CA ASN A 156 -5.84 -15.16 -33.35
C ASN A 156 -7.32 -15.23 -32.91
N ARG A 157 -8.13 -14.23 -33.31
CA ARG A 157 -9.55 -14.08 -32.94
C ARG A 157 -10.38 -15.34 -33.21
N ASP A 158 -10.24 -15.93 -34.39
CA ASP A 158 -11.01 -17.11 -34.80
C ASP A 158 -10.60 -18.35 -33.99
N HIS A 159 -9.30 -18.52 -33.77
CA HIS A 159 -8.79 -19.63 -32.97
C HIS A 159 -9.18 -19.49 -31.49
N LEU A 160 -9.09 -18.27 -30.95
CA LEU A 160 -9.46 -17.95 -29.56
C LEU A 160 -10.96 -18.22 -29.33
N LYS A 161 -11.82 -17.83 -30.27
CA LYS A 161 -13.27 -18.10 -30.18
C LYS A 161 -13.58 -19.60 -30.07
N VAL A 162 -12.88 -20.42 -30.87
CA VAL A 162 -13.04 -21.88 -30.81
C VAL A 162 -12.50 -22.44 -29.49
N GLN A 163 -11.33 -21.99 -29.05
CA GLN A 163 -10.74 -22.42 -27.79
C GLN A 163 -11.63 -22.06 -26.59
N LEU A 164 -12.13 -20.82 -26.52
CA LEU A 164 -13.04 -20.35 -25.48
C LEU A 164 -14.36 -21.14 -25.47
N ALA A 165 -14.90 -21.50 -26.64
CA ALA A 165 -16.09 -22.35 -26.74
C ALA A 165 -15.83 -23.80 -26.28
N MET A 166 -14.60 -24.29 -26.39
CA MET A 166 -14.22 -25.64 -25.93
C MET A 166 -13.96 -25.71 -24.43
N PHE A 167 -13.46 -24.63 -23.82
CA PHE A 167 -13.23 -24.55 -22.39
C PHE A 167 -14.46 -23.97 -21.68
N GLY A 168 -15.23 -24.82 -21.01
CA GLY A 168 -16.35 -24.35 -20.17
C GLY A 168 -15.90 -23.35 -19.10
N PRO A 169 -16.83 -22.56 -18.52
CA PRO A 169 -16.51 -21.41 -17.66
C PRO A 169 -15.65 -21.74 -16.42
N LYS A 170 -15.68 -22.98 -15.92
CA LYS A 170 -14.86 -23.44 -14.79
C LYS A 170 -13.39 -23.70 -15.14
N THR A 171 -13.08 -23.95 -16.41
CA THR A 171 -11.72 -24.28 -16.86
C THR A 171 -10.96 -23.02 -17.32
N LEU A 172 -11.69 -22.02 -17.81
CA LEU A 172 -11.15 -20.73 -18.25
C LEU A 172 -10.53 -19.93 -17.10
N SER A 173 -11.17 -19.87 -15.93
CA SER A 173 -10.64 -19.10 -14.79
C SER A 173 -9.23 -19.54 -14.36
N ASN A 174 -8.93 -20.84 -14.42
CA ASN A 174 -7.61 -21.39 -14.05
C ASN A 174 -6.53 -21.19 -15.13
N LEU A 175 -6.93 -21.06 -16.40
CA LEU A 175 -6.01 -20.85 -17.52
C LEU A 175 -5.65 -19.38 -17.67
N VAL A 176 -6.62 -18.48 -17.51
CA VAL A 176 -6.43 -17.02 -17.51
C VAL A 176 -5.46 -16.61 -16.40
N LEU A 177 -5.65 -17.16 -15.19
CA LEU A 177 -4.73 -16.94 -14.07
C LEU A 177 -3.31 -17.44 -14.34
N LYS A 178 -3.13 -18.50 -15.12
CA LYS A 178 -1.78 -18.97 -15.49
C LYS A 178 -1.13 -18.13 -16.59
N TRP A 179 -1.94 -17.57 -17.49
CA TRP A 179 -1.45 -16.82 -18.64
C TRP A 179 -1.10 -15.36 -18.28
N LEU A 180 -1.87 -14.73 -17.39
CA LEU A 180 -1.59 -13.35 -16.90
C LEU A 180 -0.36 -13.24 -15.98
N ILE A 181 0.11 -14.35 -15.41
CA ILE A 181 1.18 -14.37 -14.41
C ILE A 181 2.54 -14.81 -15.01
N SER A 182 2.55 -15.27 -16.27
CA SER A 182 3.74 -15.76 -16.96
C SER A 182 4.29 -14.75 -17.96
#